data_AF-A0A3D9UJQ9-F1
#
_entry.id   AF-A0A3D9UJQ9-F1
#
_cell.length_a   1.000
_cell.length_b   1.000
_cell.length_c   1.000
_cell.angle_alpha   90.00
_cell.angle_beta   90.00
_cell.angle_gamma   90.00
#
_symmetry.space_group_name_H-M   'P 1'
#
loop_
_entity.id
_entity.type
_entity.pdbx_description
1 polymer ?
#
loop_
_entity_poly.entity_id
_entity_poly.type
_entity_poly.pdbx_seq_one_letter_code
_entity_poly.pdbx_strand_id
1 'polypeptide(L)'
;MTDAASNNQPEALEAAQHVVDEVTSYEYSGDPSTIESQLLDGFGEAGVDVPADELKRLVQEIDHLKKDENAGTPQVRQASSR
;
A
#
# COMPACT_ATOMS: atom_id res chain seq x y z
N MET A 1 2.65 26.28 21.40
CA MET A 1 3.65 25.20 21.40
C MET A 1 2.99 24.02 22.06
N THR A 2 2.47 23.09 21.25
CA THR A 2 1.87 21.84 21.72
C THR A 2 2.07 20.79 20.62
N ASP A 3 2.98 19.87 20.92
CA ASP A 3 3.02 18.45 20.57
C ASP A 3 3.05 17.98 19.09
N ALA A 4 4.27 17.81 18.59
CA ALA A 4 4.90 16.56 18.11
C ALA A 4 4.07 15.27 17.86
N ALA A 5 2.88 15.33 17.27
CA ALA A 5 2.04 14.14 17.01
C ALA A 5 1.77 13.80 15.54
N SER A 6 2.42 14.45 14.55
CA SER A 6 2.02 14.24 13.13
C SER A 6 3.16 14.22 12.10
N ASN A 7 4.42 14.17 12.54
CA ASN A 7 5.53 14.45 11.61
C ASN A 7 5.92 13.30 10.68
N ASN A 8 5.41 12.07 10.88
CA ASN A 8 5.82 10.88 10.09
C ASN A 8 4.68 10.19 9.31
N GLN A 9 3.43 10.67 9.45
CA GLN A 9 2.29 10.13 8.70
C GLN A 9 2.37 10.41 7.18
N PRO A 10 2.70 11.62 6.71
CA PRO A 10 2.71 11.89 5.27
C PRO A 10 3.81 11.11 4.54
N GLU A 11 5.04 11.07 5.10
CA GLU A 11 6.15 10.31 4.50
C GLU A 11 5.88 8.80 4.45
N ALA A 12 5.29 8.22 5.50
CA ALA A 12 4.93 6.80 5.52
C ALA A 12 3.81 6.48 4.53
N LEU A 13 2.84 7.38 4.40
CA LEU A 13 1.76 7.25 3.41
C LEU A 13 2.29 7.38 1.98
N GLU A 14 3.17 8.33 1.71
CA GLU A 14 3.81 8.50 0.40
C GLU A 14 4.66 7.30 0.02
N ALA A 15 5.46 6.78 0.95
CA ALA A 15 6.28 5.60 0.73
C ALA A 15 5.42 4.34 0.53
N ALA A 16 4.38 4.14 1.34
CA ALA A 16 3.44 3.04 1.12
C ALA A 16 2.68 3.19 -0.21
N GLN A 17 2.29 4.41 -0.58
CA GLN A 17 1.61 4.66 -1.85
C GLN A 17 2.51 4.33 -3.04
N HIS A 18 3.81 4.63 -2.95
CA HIS A 18 4.78 4.29 -3.98
C HIS A 18 4.86 2.77 -4.20
N VAL A 19 4.93 1.99 -3.11
CA VAL A 19 4.92 0.52 -3.17
C VAL A 19 3.64 -0.01 -3.81
N VAL A 20 2.48 0.53 -3.42
CA VAL A 20 1.19 0.12 -4.00
C VAL A 20 1.13 0.43 -5.50
N ASP A 21 1.64 1.57 -5.94
CA ASP A 21 1.68 1.95 -7.36
C ASP A 21 2.62 1.03 -8.15
N GLU A 22 3.78 0.69 -7.58
CA GLU A 22 4.74 -0.26 -8.17
C GLU A 22 4.14 -1.66 -8.32
N VAL A 23 3.56 -2.21 -7.24
CA VAL A 23 2.91 -3.53 -7.27
C VAL A 23 1.75 -3.54 -8.25
N THR A 24 0.93 -2.47 -8.28
CA THR A 24 -0.19 -2.36 -9.23
C THR A 24 0.29 -2.32 -10.69
N SER A 25 1.46 -1.72 -10.95
CA SER A 25 2.05 -1.64 -12.30
C SER A 25 2.55 -3.00 -12.80
N TYR A 26 3.15 -3.81 -11.93
CA TYR A 26 3.72 -5.12 -12.29
C TYR A 26 2.70 -6.26 -12.25
N GLU A 27 1.75 -6.24 -11.30
CA GLU A 27 0.88 -7.37 -10.99
C GLU A 27 -0.36 -7.48 -11.87
N TYR A 28 -0.24 -7.24 -13.18
CA TYR A 28 -1.35 -7.45 -14.10
C TYR A 28 -1.82 -8.93 -14.18
N SER A 29 -1.04 -9.89 -13.63
CA SER A 29 -1.29 -11.34 -13.78
C SER A 29 -1.17 -12.22 -12.52
N GLY A 30 -0.83 -11.68 -11.33
CA GLY A 30 -0.60 -12.50 -10.14
C GLY A 30 -1.83 -12.81 -9.27
N ASP A 31 -1.76 -13.86 -8.46
CA ASP A 31 -2.75 -14.23 -7.43
C ASP A 31 -2.76 -13.24 -6.25
N PRO A 32 -3.87 -13.09 -5.49
CA PRO A 32 -3.96 -12.19 -4.35
C PRO A 32 -2.89 -12.45 -3.27
N SER A 33 -2.47 -13.70 -3.07
CA SER A 33 -1.38 -14.04 -2.14
C SER A 33 -0.02 -13.50 -2.57
N THR A 34 0.20 -13.39 -3.88
CA THR A 34 1.43 -12.83 -4.47
C THR A 34 1.44 -11.31 -4.31
N ILE A 35 0.29 -10.66 -4.52
CA ILE A 35 0.10 -9.22 -4.25
C ILE A 35 0.37 -8.92 -2.77
N GLU A 36 -0.21 -9.70 -1.86
CA GLU A 36 -0.02 -9.53 -0.41
C GLU A 36 1.46 -9.63 -0.02
N SER A 37 2.16 -10.64 -0.55
CA SER A 37 3.59 -10.84 -0.26
C SER A 37 4.45 -9.69 -0.79
N GLN A 38 4.19 -9.19 -1.99
CA GLN A 38 4.93 -8.07 -2.57
C GLN A 38 4.67 -6.75 -1.85
N LEU A 39 3.42 -6.48 -1.46
CA LEU A 39 3.10 -5.31 -0.66
C LEU A 39 3.83 -5.35 0.69
N LEU A 40 3.82 -6.50 1.37
CA LEU A 40 4.51 -6.68 2.65
C LEU A 40 6.02 -6.49 2.51
N ASP A 41 6.62 -7.03 1.45
CA ASP A 41 8.06 -6.89 1.18
C ASP A 41 8.40 -5.42 0.90
N GLY A 42 7.67 -4.77 -0.01
CA GLY A 42 7.88 -3.37 -0.35
C GLY A 42 7.63 -2.41 0.82
N PHE A 43 6.61 -2.66 1.65
CA PHE A 43 6.41 -1.89 2.89
C PHE A 43 7.57 -2.09 3.86
N GLY A 44 8.10 -3.32 3.97
CA GLY A 44 9.29 -3.63 4.75
C GLY A 44 10.53 -2.87 4.27
N GLU A 45 10.77 -2.85 2.96
CA GLU A 45 11.89 -2.12 2.33
C GLU A 45 11.74 -0.60 2.49
N ALA A 46 10.51 -0.10 2.40
CA ALA A 46 10.18 1.31 2.61
C ALA A 46 10.27 1.75 4.08
N GLY A 47 10.44 0.81 5.02
CA GLY A 47 10.44 1.10 6.46
C GLY A 47 9.07 1.58 6.95
N VAL A 48 8.00 1.05 6.36
CA VAL A 48 6.61 1.39 6.69
C VAL A 48 5.87 0.16 7.22
N ASP A 49 5.01 0.39 8.19
CA ASP A 49 4.07 -0.59 8.71
C ASP A 49 2.65 -0.21 8.30
N VAL A 50 1.97 -1.13 7.62
CA VAL A 50 0.57 -0.99 7.20
C VAL A 50 -0.26 -2.01 7.97
N PRO A 51 -1.35 -1.61 8.64
CA PRO A 51 -2.16 -2.53 9.40
C PRO A 51 -2.79 -3.60 8.49
N ALA A 52 -2.96 -4.82 9.01
CA ALA A 52 -3.45 -5.96 8.24
C ALA A 52 -4.83 -5.71 7.59
N ASP A 53 -5.71 -4.93 8.23
CA ASP A 53 -7.01 -4.54 7.67
C ASP A 53 -6.85 -3.66 6.42
N GLU A 54 -5.90 -2.72 6.43
CA GLU A 54 -5.60 -1.86 5.30
C GLU A 54 -4.89 -2.64 4.20
N LEU A 55 -3.92 -3.49 4.55
CA LEU A 55 -3.26 -4.39 3.60
C LEU A 55 -4.28 -5.26 2.86
N LYS A 56 -5.20 -5.89 3.58
CA LYS A 56 -6.23 -6.74 2.98
C LYS A 56 -7.15 -5.94 2.04
N ARG A 57 -7.49 -4.69 2.39
CA ARG A 57 -8.24 -3.79 1.52
C ARG A 57 -7.48 -3.49 0.24
N LEU A 58 -6.19 -3.13 0.36
CA LEU A 58 -5.32 -2.85 -0.78
C LEU A 58 -5.21 -4.06 -1.71
N VAL A 59 -4.97 -5.27 -1.17
CA VAL A 59 -4.92 -6.52 -1.97
C VAL A 59 -6.22 -6.75 -2.73
N GLN A 60 -7.38 -6.55 -2.09
CA GLN A 60 -8.68 -6.70 -2.75
C GLN A 60 -8.92 -5.64 -3.82
N GLU A 61 -8.54 -4.39 -3.57
CA GLU A 61 -8.66 -3.32 -4.56
C GLU A 61 -7.72 -3.55 -5.75
N ILE A 62 -6.48 -3.98 -5.53
CA ILE A 62 -5.54 -4.34 -6.60
C ILE A 62 -6.04 -5.56 -7.39
N ASP A 63 -6.60 -6.60 -6.75
CA ASP A 63 -7.25 -7.70 -7.47
C ASP A 63 -8.43 -7.21 -8.32
N HIS A 64 -9.21 -6.27 -7.81
CA HIS A 64 -10.36 -5.71 -8.52
C HIS A 64 -9.95 -4.81 -9.68
N LEU A 65 -8.86 -4.05 -9.53
CA LEU A 65 -8.29 -3.21 -10.58
C LEU A 65 -7.94 -4.01 -11.84
N LYS A 66 -7.51 -5.26 -11.68
CA LYS A 66 -7.31 -6.18 -12.82
C LYS A 66 -8.58 -6.41 -13.64
N LYS A 67 -9.75 -6.24 -13.03
CA LYS A 67 -11.07 -6.45 -13.65
C LYS A 67 -11.69 -5.16 -14.15
N ASP A 68 -11.17 -4.00 -13.73
CA ASP A 68 -11.69 -2.68 -14.09
C ASP A 68 -10.52 -1.76 -14.50
N GLU A 69 -10.29 -1.70 -15.81
CA GLU A 69 -9.22 -0.91 -16.45
C GLU A 69 -9.41 0.61 -16.27
N ASN A 70 -10.57 1.07 -15.78
CA ASN A 70 -10.84 2.48 -15.47
C ASN A 70 -10.70 2.80 -13.98
N ALA A 71 -10.58 1.80 -13.12
CA ALA A 71 -10.29 2.04 -11.72
C ALA A 71 -8.82 2.45 -11.58
N GLY A 72 -8.55 3.49 -10.78
CA GLY A 72 -7.19 3.96 -10.51
C GLY A 72 -6.53 3.20 -9.37
N THR A 73 -5.20 3.28 -9.25
CA THR A 73 -4.41 2.68 -8.17
C THR A 73 -5.06 2.90 -6.80
N PRO A 74 -5.14 1.88 -5.92
CA PRO A 74 -5.76 2.07 -4.62
C PRO A 74 -4.92 3.02 -3.77
N GLN A 75 -5.61 3.85 -2.98
CA GLN A 75 -4.94 4.82 -2.12
C GLN A 75 -4.72 4.27 -0.73
N VAL A 76 -3.50 4.39 -0.20
CA VAL A 76 -3.18 4.03 1.19
C VAL A 76 -3.78 5.06 2.13
N ARG A 77 -4.59 4.60 3.09
CA ARG A 77 -5.25 5.44 4.09
C ARG A 77 -4.57 5.37 5.45
N GLN A 78 -3.84 4.28 5.71
CA GLN A 78 -3.20 4.03 6.99
C GLN A 78 -1.81 3.45 6.77
N ALA A 79 -0.82 4.18 7.24
CA ALA A 79 0.58 3.77 7.25
C ALA A 79 1.26 4.42 8.45
N SER A 80 2.23 3.73 9.03
CA SER A 80 3.07 4.26 10.10
C SER A 80 4.52 3.99 9.77
N SER A 81 5.42 4.93 10.05
CA SER A 81 6.85 4.64 9.96
C SER A 81 7.21 3.54 10.96
N ARG A 82 8.09 2.64 10.53
CA ARG A 82 8.59 1.51 11.30
C ARG A 82 9.77 1.88 12.19
#